data_AF-A0A920QDV8-F1
#
_entry.id   AF-A0A920QDV8-F1
#
_cell.length_a   1.000
_cell.length_b   1.000
_cell.length_c   1.000
_cell.angle_alpha   90.00
_cell.angle_beta   90.00
_cell.angle_gamma   90.00
#
_symmetry.space_group_name_H-M   'P 1'
#
loop_
_entity.id
_entity.type
_entity.pdbx_description
1 polymer ?
#
loop_
_entity_poly.entity_id
_entity_poly.type
_entity_poly.pdbx_seq_one_letter_code
_entity_poly.pdbx_strand_id
1 'polypeptide(L)'
;MIRPGDGCLEKRDENRRLNEEKQNNAFTLIELLVVIAIIAILASLLLPALAKAKARPPEHLPEQFQETRIMMQLYADDNEDDVVHNGNGQLRLTWVGGVFSSRPEDPGKPEMLIDKRLSCLASTSRPWAFTAAPPIKPP
;
A
#
# COMPACT_ATOMS: atom_id res chain seq x y z
N MET A 1 77.88 44.47 -27.42
CA MET A 1 76.65 45.18 -27.79
C MET A 1 75.60 44.15 -28.16
N ILE A 2 74.71 43.81 -27.23
CA ILE A 2 73.67 42.78 -27.37
C ILE A 2 72.36 43.51 -27.65
N ARG A 3 71.71 43.24 -28.80
CA ARG A 3 70.38 43.78 -29.08
C ARG A 3 69.32 42.83 -28.50
N PRO A 4 68.39 43.31 -27.67
CA PRO A 4 67.22 42.55 -27.25
C PRO A 4 66.06 42.85 -28.20
N GLY A 5 65.36 41.83 -28.72
CA GLY A 5 64.09 42.10 -29.38
C GLY A 5 63.49 41.06 -30.31
N ASP A 6 63.48 39.77 -29.97
CA ASP A 6 62.74 38.76 -30.78
C ASP A 6 61.59 38.07 -30.02
N GLY A 7 61.29 38.46 -28.77
CA GLY A 7 60.35 37.74 -27.91
C GLY A 7 58.86 38.11 -28.01
N CYS A 8 58.43 38.96 -28.95
CA CYS A 8 57.10 39.60 -28.89
C CYS A 8 56.05 39.08 -29.89
N LEU A 9 56.40 38.18 -30.83
CA LEU A 9 55.47 37.75 -31.89
C LEU A 9 54.96 36.31 -31.79
N GLU A 10 55.42 35.51 -30.83
CA GLU A 10 55.08 34.07 -30.79
C GLU A 10 53.82 33.78 -29.94
N LYS A 11 53.45 34.66 -29.00
CA LYS A 11 52.38 34.39 -28.02
C LYS A 11 50.95 34.62 -28.54
N ARG A 12 50.78 35.15 -29.76
CA ARG A 12 49.46 35.35 -30.39
C ARG A 12 48.95 34.12 -31.12
N ASP A 13 49.85 33.29 -31.65
CA ASP A 13 49.46 32.13 -32.45
C ASP A 13 49.21 30.87 -31.59
N GLU A 14 49.86 30.76 -30.43
CA GLU A 14 49.66 29.66 -29.47
C GLU A 14 48.26 29.70 -28.81
N ASN A 15 47.77 30.89 -28.47
CA ASN A 15 46.41 31.07 -27.93
C ASN A 15 45.31 30.79 -28.98
N ARG A 16 45.62 30.88 -30.26
CA ARG A 16 44.66 30.62 -31.35
C ARG A 16 44.43 29.12 -31.55
N ARG A 17 45.47 28.31 -31.35
CA ARG A 17 45.42 26.84 -31.52
C ARG A 17 44.72 26.13 -30.36
N LEU A 18 44.74 26.67 -29.14
CA LEU A 18 44.07 26.06 -27.98
C LEU A 18 42.53 26.21 -27.97
N ASN A 19 41.96 27.05 -28.84
CA ASN A 19 40.52 27.29 -28.89
C ASN A 19 39.78 26.62 -30.05
N GLU A 20 40.49 25.90 -30.94
CA GLU A 20 39.88 25.25 -32.11
C GLU A 20 39.38 23.82 -31.82
N GLU A 21 39.65 23.24 -30.63
CA GLU A 21 39.22 21.88 -30.24
C GLU A 21 38.09 21.82 -29.21
N LYS A 22 37.42 22.94 -28.90
CA LYS A 22 36.11 22.87 -28.22
C LYS A 22 35.02 22.85 -29.27
N GLN A 23 34.81 21.66 -29.83
CA GLN A 23 33.55 21.25 -30.46
C GLN A 23 32.43 21.49 -29.46
N ASN A 24 31.89 22.70 -29.46
CA ASN A 24 30.71 23.06 -28.69
C ASN A 24 29.52 22.37 -29.35
N ASN A 25 29.28 21.11 -28.97
CA ASN A 25 28.00 20.45 -29.16
C ASN A 25 26.98 21.19 -28.29
N ALA A 26 26.45 22.30 -28.82
CA ALA A 26 25.37 23.04 -28.19
C ALA A 26 24.13 22.14 -28.19
N PHE A 27 23.74 21.66 -27.02
CA PHE A 27 22.53 20.90 -26.81
C PHE A 27 21.34 21.74 -27.25
N THR A 28 20.62 21.29 -28.29
CA THR A 28 19.50 22.07 -28.80
C THR A 28 18.30 21.93 -27.87
N LEU A 29 17.49 22.99 -27.71
CA LEU A 29 16.23 22.92 -26.95
C LEU A 29 15.29 21.82 -27.47
N ILE A 30 15.38 21.53 -28.77
CA ILE A 30 14.61 20.48 -29.44
C ILE A 30 15.05 19.10 -28.97
N GLU A 31 16.35 18.86 -28.80
CA GLU A 31 16.88 17.60 -28.30
C GLU A 31 16.40 17.29 -26.88
N LEU A 32 16.40 18.30 -26.01
CA LEU A 32 15.81 18.18 -24.67
C LEU A 32 14.29 17.90 -24.73
N LEU A 33 13.58 18.55 -25.66
CA LEU A 33 12.13 18.43 -25.81
C LEU A 33 11.70 17.05 -26.31
N VAL A 34 12.48 16.43 -27.19
CA VAL A 34 12.24 15.05 -27.66
C VAL A 34 12.46 14.05 -26.53
N VAL A 35 13.50 14.24 -25.70
CA VAL A 35 13.80 13.35 -24.58
C VAL A 35 12.66 13.34 -23.55
N ILE A 36 12.15 14.50 -23.16
CA ILE A 36 11.01 14.56 -22.22
C ILE A 36 9.73 13.98 -22.83
N ALA A 37 9.53 14.11 -24.15
CA ALA A 37 8.39 13.53 -24.84
C ALA A 37 8.44 11.99 -24.80
N ILE A 38 9.61 11.39 -25.01
CA ILE A 38 9.80 9.94 -24.91
C ILE A 38 9.59 9.46 -23.47
N ILE A 39 10.16 10.17 -22.48
CA ILE A 39 9.96 9.85 -21.06
C ILE A 39 8.47 9.91 -20.68
N ALA A 40 7.73 10.90 -21.17
CA ALA A 40 6.30 11.05 -20.89
C ALA A 40 5.47 9.88 -21.44
N ILE A 41 5.75 9.41 -22.67
CA ILE A 41 5.09 8.25 -23.26
C ILE A 41 5.38 7.00 -22.43
N LEU A 42 6.66 6.75 -22.11
CA LEU A 42 7.05 5.60 -21.29
C LEU A 42 6.39 5.66 -19.91
N ALA A 43 6.45 6.80 -19.21
CA ALA A 43 5.84 6.99 -17.90
C ALA A 43 4.32 6.78 -17.90
N SER A 44 3.63 7.20 -18.98
CA SER A 44 2.18 6.99 -19.11
C SER A 44 1.77 5.52 -19.12
N LEU A 45 2.63 4.63 -19.63
CA LEU A 45 2.41 3.18 -19.63
C LEU A 45 2.78 2.53 -18.28
N LEU A 46 3.66 3.16 -17.50
CA LEU A 46 4.05 2.71 -16.15
C LEU A 46 3.00 3.07 -15.08
N LEU A 47 2.26 4.17 -15.23
CA LEU A 47 1.21 4.59 -14.30
C LEU A 47 0.11 3.52 -14.05
N PRO A 48 -0.51 2.90 -15.08
CA PRO A 48 -1.54 1.88 -14.86
C PRO A 48 -0.97 0.59 -14.25
N ALA A 49 0.29 0.26 -14.51
CA ALA A 49 0.96 -0.90 -13.91
C ALA A 49 1.23 -0.66 -12.40
N LEU A 50 1.66 0.54 -12.03
CA LEU A 50 1.90 0.92 -10.64
C LEU A 50 0.60 1.02 -9.82
N ALA A 51 -0.49 1.52 -10.42
CA ALA A 51 -1.81 1.58 -9.78
C ALA A 51 -2.35 0.19 -9.43
N LYS A 52 -2.15 -0.80 -10.31
CA LYS A 52 -2.52 -2.21 -10.06
C LYS A 52 -1.70 -2.85 -8.94
N ALA A 53 -0.41 -2.51 -8.82
CA ALA A 53 0.45 -3.04 -7.77
C ALA A 53 0.09 -2.52 -6.37
N LYS A 54 -0.43 -1.28 -6.27
CA LYS A 54 -0.81 -0.67 -4.99
C LYS A 54 -2.17 -1.14 -4.46
N ALA A 55 -3.09 -1.48 -5.35
CA ALA A 55 -4.48 -1.81 -5.00
C ALA A 55 -4.79 -3.32 -5.02
N ARG A 56 -3.84 -4.18 -5.41
CA ARG A 56 -4.08 -5.63 -5.41
C ARG A 56 -4.04 -6.14 -3.97
N PRO A 57 -5.15 -6.63 -3.41
CA PRO A 57 -5.04 -7.52 -2.25
C PRO A 57 -4.17 -8.73 -2.66
N PRO A 58 -3.45 -9.35 -1.71
CA PRO A 58 -2.72 -10.57 -1.99
C PRO A 58 -3.61 -11.55 -2.75
N GLU A 59 -3.15 -12.00 -3.93
CA GLU A 59 -3.90 -12.88 -4.84
C GLU A 59 -4.30 -14.23 -4.17
N HIS A 60 -3.69 -14.51 -3.02
CA HIS A 60 -3.90 -15.68 -2.18
C HIS A 60 -4.81 -15.42 -0.98
N LEU A 61 -5.53 -14.30 -0.90
CA LEU A 61 -6.47 -14.08 0.19
C LEU A 61 -7.62 -15.09 0.08
N PRO A 62 -7.82 -15.99 1.07
CA PRO A 62 -8.86 -17.01 1.02
C PRO A 62 -10.24 -16.39 0.78
N GLU A 63 -11.10 -17.08 0.03
CA GLU A 63 -12.46 -16.65 -0.33
C GLU A 63 -13.26 -16.16 0.90
N GLN A 64 -13.09 -16.83 2.04
CA GLN A 64 -13.70 -16.51 3.33
C GLN A 64 -13.45 -15.04 3.79
N PHE A 65 -12.27 -14.50 3.50
CA PHE A 65 -11.96 -13.11 3.83
C PHE A 65 -12.57 -12.12 2.85
N GLN A 66 -12.81 -12.53 1.59
CA GLN A 66 -13.52 -11.69 0.62
C GLN A 66 -14.99 -11.55 1.00
N GLU A 67 -15.63 -12.66 1.40
CA GLU A 67 -17.01 -12.66 1.92
C GLU A 67 -17.12 -11.80 3.19
N THR A 68 -16.18 -11.94 4.12
CA THR A 68 -16.13 -11.12 5.34
C THR A 68 -15.95 -9.63 5.02
N ARG A 69 -15.10 -9.28 4.04
CA ARG A 69 -14.93 -7.90 3.59
C ARG A 69 -16.23 -7.32 3.04
N ILE A 70 -16.96 -8.10 2.23
CA ILE A 70 -18.27 -7.68 1.69
C ILE A 70 -19.25 -7.45 2.84
N MET A 71 -19.33 -8.36 3.81
CA MET A 71 -20.18 -8.19 4.99
C MET A 71 -19.84 -6.93 5.78
N MET A 72 -18.56 -6.65 6.03
CA MET A 72 -18.10 -5.45 6.74
C MET A 72 -18.46 -4.17 5.97
N GLN A 73 -18.35 -4.18 4.64
CA GLN A 73 -18.70 -3.04 3.80
C GLN A 73 -20.22 -2.77 3.84
N LEU A 74 -21.04 -3.81 3.66
CA LEU A 74 -22.50 -3.70 3.77
C LEU A 74 -22.93 -3.18 5.15
N TYR A 75 -22.24 -3.61 6.22
CA TYR A 75 -22.53 -3.10 7.55
C TYR A 75 -22.17 -1.63 7.71
N ALA A 76 -20.99 -1.21 7.24
CA ALA A 76 -20.55 0.19 7.31
C ALA A 76 -21.51 1.12 6.54
N ASP A 77 -21.95 0.69 5.36
CA ASP A 77 -22.94 1.41 4.54
C ASP A 77 -24.24 1.67 5.33
N ASP A 78 -24.66 0.72 6.18
CA ASP A 78 -25.87 0.82 7.01
C ASP A 78 -25.65 1.53 8.36
N ASN A 79 -24.40 1.68 8.84
CA ASN A 79 -24.07 2.12 10.21
C ASN A 79 -23.12 3.34 10.22
N GLU A 80 -23.41 4.37 9.42
CA GLU A 80 -22.65 5.65 9.40
C GLU A 80 -21.15 5.49 9.16
N ASP A 81 -20.75 4.56 8.29
CA ASP A 81 -19.35 4.17 8.06
C ASP A 81 -18.63 3.63 9.31
N ASP A 82 -19.36 3.34 10.39
CA ASP A 82 -18.82 2.71 11.59
C ASP A 82 -18.75 1.19 11.40
N VAL A 83 -17.61 0.63 11.80
CA VAL A 83 -17.36 -0.80 11.75
C VAL A 83 -17.35 -1.34 13.17
N VAL A 84 -18.05 -2.46 13.37
CA VAL A 84 -18.04 -3.12 14.68
C VAL A 84 -16.61 -3.43 15.10
N HIS A 85 -16.29 -3.09 16.34
CA HIS A 85 -14.97 -3.27 16.90
C HIS A 85 -14.55 -4.74 16.85
N ASN A 86 -13.35 -5.04 16.34
CA ASN A 86 -12.77 -6.39 16.35
C ASN A 86 -11.84 -6.53 17.56
N GLY A 87 -12.45 -6.59 18.74
CA GLY A 87 -11.78 -6.74 20.04
C GLY A 87 -12.43 -7.83 20.89
N ASN A 88 -12.17 -7.81 22.18
CA ASN A 88 -12.61 -8.86 23.10
C ASN A 88 -13.99 -8.65 23.74
N GLY A 89 -14.74 -7.61 23.34
CA GLY A 89 -16.03 -7.27 23.94
C GLY A 89 -15.96 -6.53 25.28
N GLN A 90 -14.76 -6.27 25.84
CA GLN A 90 -14.64 -5.68 27.19
C GLN A 90 -14.72 -4.14 27.20
N LEU A 91 -14.14 -3.48 26.20
CA LEU A 91 -14.09 -2.00 26.11
C LEU A 91 -15.17 -1.44 25.17
N ARG A 92 -15.51 -2.18 24.13
CA ARG A 92 -16.54 -1.87 23.15
C ARG A 92 -17.23 -3.17 22.75
N LEU A 93 -18.51 -3.08 22.43
CA LEU A 93 -19.26 -4.20 21.88
C LEU A 93 -18.63 -4.65 20.56
N THR A 94 -18.52 -5.96 20.39
CA THR A 94 -17.97 -6.60 19.18
C THR A 94 -19.02 -7.55 18.60
N TRP A 95 -18.81 -8.04 17.37
CA TRP A 95 -19.73 -9.02 16.77
C TRP A 95 -19.85 -10.27 17.66
N VAL A 96 -18.68 -10.75 18.10
CA VAL A 96 -18.50 -11.88 19.00
C VAL A 96 -17.41 -11.48 20.00
N GLY A 97 -17.74 -11.47 21.29
CA GLY A 97 -16.78 -11.24 22.36
C GLY A 97 -15.91 -12.46 22.64
N GLY A 98 -14.73 -12.24 23.22
CA GLY A 98 -13.78 -13.29 23.60
C GLY A 98 -12.36 -13.09 23.05
N VAL A 99 -11.38 -13.76 23.66
CA VAL A 99 -9.97 -13.75 23.19
C VAL A 99 -9.50 -15.17 22.96
N PHE A 100 -9.43 -15.57 21.68
CA PHE A 100 -8.99 -16.91 21.26
C PHE A 100 -7.56 -17.26 21.69
N SER A 101 -6.69 -16.27 21.91
CA SER A 101 -5.26 -16.48 22.17
C SER A 101 -4.85 -16.45 23.65
N SER A 102 -5.60 -15.76 24.51
CA SER A 102 -5.11 -15.35 25.85
C SER A 102 -5.91 -15.94 27.00
N ARG A 103 -7.06 -16.56 26.73
CA ARG A 103 -7.88 -17.31 27.68
C ARG A 103 -8.23 -18.66 27.05
N PRO A 104 -7.45 -19.72 27.29
CA PRO A 104 -7.71 -21.04 26.74
C PRO A 104 -9.07 -21.63 27.12
N GLU A 105 -9.72 -21.07 28.15
CA GLU A 105 -11.09 -21.38 28.56
C GLU A 105 -12.21 -20.64 27.81
N ASP A 106 -11.91 -19.63 27.00
CA ASP A 106 -12.88 -18.87 26.20
C ASP A 106 -13.22 -19.47 24.81
N PRO A 107 -12.31 -20.15 24.06
CA PRO A 107 -12.65 -20.64 22.73
C PRO A 107 -13.77 -21.67 22.78
N GLY A 108 -14.85 -21.39 22.04
CA GLY A 108 -15.97 -22.30 21.84
C GLY A 108 -17.07 -22.24 22.90
N LYS A 109 -17.05 -21.27 23.83
CA LYS A 109 -18.17 -21.07 24.77
C LYS A 109 -19.32 -20.32 24.10
N PRO A 110 -20.46 -20.98 23.82
CA PRO A 110 -21.62 -20.32 23.21
C PRO A 110 -22.23 -19.25 24.13
N GLU A 111 -21.95 -19.30 25.43
CA GLU A 111 -22.39 -18.32 26.42
C GLU A 111 -21.94 -16.90 26.05
N MET A 112 -20.76 -16.75 25.46
CA MET A 112 -20.23 -15.44 25.04
C MET A 112 -21.00 -14.85 23.85
N LEU A 113 -21.65 -15.69 23.03
CA LEU A 113 -22.52 -15.27 21.94
C LEU A 113 -23.90 -14.82 22.41
N ILE A 114 -24.27 -15.17 23.65
CA ILE A 114 -25.57 -14.88 24.26
C ILE A 114 -25.44 -13.71 25.26
N ASP A 115 -24.21 -13.40 25.71
CA ASP A 115 -23.97 -12.27 26.60
C ASP A 115 -24.07 -10.92 25.86
N LYS A 116 -25.15 -10.19 26.15
CA LYS A 116 -25.45 -8.84 25.61
C LYS A 116 -24.43 -7.78 26.00
N ARG A 117 -23.59 -8.04 27.01
CA ARG A 117 -22.54 -7.11 27.43
C ARG A 117 -21.29 -7.21 26.57
N LEU A 118 -21.09 -8.35 25.92
CA LEU A 118 -19.85 -8.66 25.20
C LEU A 118 -20.06 -8.74 23.69
N SER A 119 -21.27 -9.11 23.23
CA SER A 119 -21.55 -9.39 21.81
C SER A 119 -22.79 -8.66 21.30
N CYS A 120 -22.70 -8.01 20.14
CA CYS A 120 -23.85 -7.44 19.41
C CYS A 120 -24.85 -8.52 18.99
N LEU A 121 -24.34 -9.71 18.62
CA LEU A 121 -25.16 -10.84 18.17
C LEU A 121 -25.99 -11.49 19.29
N ALA A 122 -25.75 -11.13 20.55
CA ALA A 122 -26.51 -11.63 21.70
C ALA A 122 -28.01 -11.28 21.67
N SER A 123 -28.38 -10.20 20.98
CA SER A 123 -29.78 -9.82 20.81
C SER A 123 -30.52 -10.72 19.82
N THR A 124 -29.79 -11.20 18.80
CA THR A 124 -30.29 -12.03 17.71
C THR A 124 -30.10 -13.53 17.95
N SER A 125 -29.20 -13.91 18.86
CA SER A 125 -28.90 -15.30 19.17
C SER A 125 -30.05 -15.93 19.95
N ARG A 126 -30.63 -17.00 19.39
CA ARG A 126 -31.68 -17.76 20.09
C ARG A 126 -30.99 -18.74 21.05
N PRO A 127 -31.32 -18.76 22.35
CA PRO A 127 -30.65 -19.61 23.33
C PRO A 127 -30.65 -21.11 22.96
N TRP A 128 -31.71 -21.58 22.30
CA TRP A 128 -31.85 -22.99 21.89
C TRP A 128 -30.92 -23.42 20.74
N ALA A 129 -30.39 -22.46 19.96
CA ALA A 129 -29.54 -22.76 18.80
C ALA A 129 -28.17 -23.34 19.20
N PHE A 130 -27.71 -23.08 20.42
CA PHE A 130 -26.40 -23.53 20.91
C PHE A 130 -26.46 -24.70 21.89
N THR A 131 -27.64 -24.99 22.45
CA THR A 131 -27.85 -26.08 23.42
C THR A 131 -28.08 -27.45 22.78
N ALA A 132 -28.19 -27.53 21.45
CA ALA A 132 -28.59 -28.75 20.74
C ALA A 132 -27.48 -29.36 19.85
N ALA A 133 -26.26 -28.83 19.85
CA ALA A 133 -25.18 -29.41 19.07
C ALA A 133 -24.81 -30.80 19.65
N PRO A 134 -24.90 -31.90 18.88
CA PRO A 134 -24.48 -33.20 19.35
C PRO A 134 -22.98 -33.16 19.67
N PRO A 135 -22.52 -33.86 20.72
CA PRO A 135 -21.12 -33.88 21.09
C PRO A 135 -20.28 -34.36 19.89
N ILE A 136 -19.33 -33.53 19.47
CA ILE A 136 -18.38 -33.86 18.42
C ILE A 136 -17.56 -35.05 18.94
N LYS A 137 -17.70 -36.21 18.29
CA LYS A 137 -16.94 -37.40 18.65
C LYS A 137 -15.46 -37.15 18.31
N PRO A 138 -14.52 -37.34 19.25
CA PRO A 138 -13.10 -37.23 18.93
C PRO A 138 -12.71 -38.32 17.90
N PRO A 139 -11.63 -38.10 17.12
CA PRO A 139 -11.14 -39.07 16.15
C PRO A 139 -10.77 -40.42 16.78
#